data_AF-A0A414U7A2-F1
#
_entry.id   AF-A0A414U7A2-F1
#
_cell.length_a   1.000
_cell.length_b   1.000
_cell.length_c   1.000
_cell.angle_alpha   90.00
_cell.angle_beta   90.00
_cell.angle_gamma   90.00
#
_symmetry.space_group_name_H-M   'P 1'
#
loop_
_entity.id
_entity.type
_entity.pdbx_description
1 polymer ?
#
loop_
_entity_poly.entity_id
_entity_poly.type
_entity_poly.pdbx_seq_one_letter_code
_entity_poly.pdbx_strand_id
1 'polypeptide(L)'
;MLAAIKSKIKYLTSNAPFGSAYEEHAAIKDTATEVRALRKNGIHVSAVFMGNDGEVTNAKQIYGKEFTRIRQIDQLSKAAGRLIQKEIRELYS
;
A
#
# COMPACT_ATOMS: atom_id res chain seq x y z
N MET A 1 -21.51 -8.41 33.09
CA MET A 1 -22.08 -9.04 31.87
C MET A 1 -21.67 -8.36 30.55
N LEU A 2 -20.65 -7.48 30.52
CA LEU A 2 -20.31 -6.67 29.32
C LEU A 2 -18.96 -7.05 28.66
N ALA A 3 -18.42 -8.23 28.92
CA ALA A 3 -17.13 -8.70 28.37
C ALA A 3 -17.28 -9.64 27.15
N ALA A 4 -18.48 -10.14 26.86
CA ALA A 4 -18.69 -11.20 25.86
C ALA A 4 -18.90 -10.72 24.41
N ILE A 5 -19.07 -9.41 24.18
CA ILE A 5 -19.43 -8.88 22.85
C ILE A 5 -18.20 -8.56 21.98
N LYS A 6 -17.02 -8.32 22.57
CA LYS A 6 -15.81 -7.97 21.80
C LYS A 6 -15.06 -9.16 21.19
N SER A 7 -15.35 -10.40 21.58
CA SER A 7 -14.62 -11.58 21.07
C SER A 7 -15.26 -12.26 19.84
N LYS A 8 -16.45 -11.82 19.40
CA LYS A 8 -17.22 -12.48 18.32
C LYS A 8 -17.03 -11.90 16.92
N ILE A 9 -16.25 -10.82 16.77
CA ILE A 9 -15.85 -10.31 15.45
C ILE A 9 -14.40 -10.75 15.20
N LYS A 10 -14.16 -12.06 15.29
CA LYS A 10 -13.03 -12.68 14.59
C LYS A 10 -13.60 -13.08 13.25
N TYR A 11 -13.22 -12.37 12.18
CA TYR A 11 -13.69 -12.65 10.83
C TYR A 11 -13.46 -14.14 10.53
N LEU A 12 -14.56 -14.90 10.51
CA LEU A 12 -14.61 -16.30 10.11
C LEU A 12 -14.38 -16.35 8.60
N THR A 13 -13.12 -16.40 8.17
CA THR A 13 -12.76 -16.68 6.78
C THR A 13 -12.48 -18.17 6.62
N SER A 14 -13.50 -19.01 6.81
CA SER A 14 -13.39 -20.44 6.49
C SER A 14 -14.22 -20.87 5.27
N ASN A 15 -14.73 -19.92 4.47
CA ASN A 15 -15.51 -20.26 3.28
C ASN A 15 -15.42 -19.22 2.14
N ALA A 16 -14.26 -18.58 1.98
CA ALA A 16 -14.01 -17.81 0.76
C ALA A 16 -13.52 -18.78 -0.33
N PRO A 17 -14.07 -18.72 -1.56
CA PRO A 17 -13.78 -19.67 -2.65
C PRO A 17 -12.31 -19.67 -3.10
N PHE A 18 -11.48 -18.77 -2.57
CA PHE A 18 -10.05 -18.62 -2.86
C PHE A 18 -9.13 -18.74 -1.61
N GLY A 19 -9.62 -19.25 -0.47
CA GLY A 19 -8.85 -19.33 0.78
C GLY A 19 -9.08 -18.15 1.73
N SER A 20 -8.17 -17.92 2.69
CA SER A 20 -8.27 -16.80 3.64
C SER A 20 -8.17 -15.44 2.92
N ALA A 21 -8.78 -14.39 3.49
CA ALA A 21 -8.62 -13.03 2.97
C ALA A 21 -7.13 -12.65 2.90
N TYR A 22 -6.66 -12.26 1.72
CA TYR A 22 -5.30 -11.80 1.49
C TYR A 22 -5.18 -10.36 2.00
N GLU A 23 -4.87 -10.23 3.29
CA GLU A 23 -4.87 -8.94 3.98
C GLU A 23 -3.63 -8.79 4.88
N GLU A 24 -3.48 -7.58 5.42
CA GLU A 24 -2.48 -7.22 6.41
C GLU A 24 -1.06 -7.66 6.04
N HIS A 25 -0.37 -8.34 6.95
CA HIS A 25 1.05 -8.65 6.88
C HIS A 25 1.43 -9.49 5.66
N ALA A 26 0.58 -10.46 5.29
CA ALA A 26 0.83 -11.31 4.13
C ALA A 26 0.80 -10.47 2.84
N ALA A 27 -0.26 -9.67 2.68
CA ALA A 27 -0.42 -8.81 1.51
C ALA A 27 0.67 -7.75 1.37
N ILE A 28 1.03 -7.10 2.49
CA ILE A 28 2.05 -6.06 2.51
C ILE A 28 3.42 -6.64 2.16
N LYS A 29 3.79 -7.79 2.75
CA LYS A 29 5.11 -8.40 2.53
C LYS A 29 5.29 -8.88 1.10
N ASP A 30 4.27 -9.52 0.57
CA ASP A 30 4.29 -10.06 -0.79
C ASP A 30 4.32 -8.92 -1.82
N THR A 31 3.44 -7.90 -1.69
CA THR A 31 3.50 -6.69 -2.53
C THR A 31 4.86 -6.00 -2.45
N ALA A 32 5.45 -5.88 -1.25
CA ALA A 32 6.77 -5.29 -1.09
C ALA A 32 7.88 -6.13 -1.77
N THR A 33 7.73 -7.44 -1.85
CA THR A 33 8.66 -8.33 -2.56
C THR A 33 8.59 -8.08 -4.06
N GLU A 34 7.38 -8.03 -4.61
CA GLU A 34 7.13 -7.75 -6.02
C GLU A 34 7.63 -6.36 -6.44
N VAL A 35 7.34 -5.32 -5.65
CA VAL A 35 7.85 -3.95 -5.91
C VAL A 35 9.37 -3.92 -5.94
N ARG A 36 10.05 -4.68 -5.06
CA ARG A 36 11.52 -4.79 -5.08
C ARG A 36 12.01 -5.55 -6.31
N ALA A 37 11.31 -6.60 -6.73
CA ALA A 37 11.65 -7.36 -7.93
C ALA A 37 11.56 -6.48 -9.19
N LEU A 38 10.48 -5.71 -9.33
CA LEU A 38 10.29 -4.74 -10.42
C LEU A 38 11.45 -3.71 -10.46
N ARG A 39 11.81 -3.15 -9.30
CA ARG A 39 12.92 -2.20 -9.19
C ARG A 39 14.27 -2.81 -9.56
N LYS A 40 14.53 -4.07 -9.16
CA LYS A 40 15.74 -4.80 -9.58
C LYS A 40 15.80 -4.99 -11.10
N ASN A 41 14.66 -5.04 -11.77
CA ASN A 41 14.55 -5.12 -13.23
C ASN A 41 14.56 -3.74 -13.91
N GLY A 42 14.91 -2.67 -13.18
CA GLY A 42 14.97 -1.30 -13.72
C GLY A 42 13.60 -0.64 -13.90
N ILE A 43 12.52 -1.24 -13.38
CA ILE A 43 11.18 -0.65 -13.44
C ILE A 43 10.99 0.29 -12.25
N HIS A 44 10.74 1.56 -12.54
CA HIS A 44 10.43 2.58 -11.55
C HIS A 44 9.02 2.37 -11.00
N VAL A 45 8.89 2.32 -9.67
CA VAL A 45 7.62 2.09 -8.97
C VAL A 45 7.40 3.17 -7.93
N SER A 46 6.37 3.97 -8.16
CA SER A 46 5.93 5.08 -7.31
C SER A 46 4.43 4.94 -7.03
N ALA A 47 3.97 5.36 -5.84
CA ALA A 47 2.57 5.19 -5.44
C ALA A 47 1.91 6.49 -4.96
N VAL A 48 0.65 6.69 -5.36
CA VAL A 48 -0.26 7.62 -4.68
C VAL A 48 -1.10 6.81 -3.69
N PHE A 49 -0.92 7.10 -2.42
CA PHE A 49 -1.57 6.37 -1.33
C PHE A 49 -2.68 7.21 -0.71
N MET A 50 -3.89 6.65 -0.64
CA MET A 50 -5.00 7.21 0.11
C MET A 50 -5.40 6.22 1.20
N GLY A 51 -4.98 6.49 2.42
CA GLY A 51 -5.32 5.67 3.59
C GLY A 51 -5.06 6.43 4.89
N ASN A 52 -5.37 5.78 5.99
CA ASN A 52 -5.34 6.36 7.33
C ASN A 52 -3.91 6.48 7.87
N ASP A 53 -3.72 7.22 8.96
CA ASP A 53 -2.39 7.45 9.54
C ASP A 53 -1.70 6.14 9.96
N GLY A 54 -2.47 5.17 10.46
CA GLY A 54 -1.96 3.84 10.84
C GLY A 54 -1.45 3.00 9.67
N GLU A 55 -1.85 3.32 8.43
CA GLU A 55 -1.52 2.54 7.24
C GLU A 55 -0.32 3.11 6.46
N VAL A 56 0.17 4.30 6.85
CA VAL A 56 1.35 4.92 6.23
C VAL A 56 2.57 4.02 6.36
N THR A 57 2.69 3.29 7.47
CA THR A 57 3.79 2.33 7.69
C THR A 57 3.75 1.20 6.66
N ASN A 58 2.55 0.77 6.25
CA ASN A 58 2.37 -0.27 5.23
C ASN A 58 2.83 0.25 3.85
N ALA A 59 2.40 1.47 3.48
CA ALA A 59 2.84 2.11 2.24
C ALA A 59 4.37 2.30 2.21
N LYS A 60 4.96 2.69 3.34
CA LYS A 60 6.41 2.81 3.49
C LYS A 60 7.12 1.46 3.38
N GLN A 61 6.52 0.37 3.87
CA GLN A 61 7.07 -0.98 3.75
C GLN A 61 7.07 -1.48 2.29
N ILE A 62 6.04 -1.14 1.52
CA ILE A 62 5.89 -1.55 0.12
C ILE A 62 6.76 -0.68 -0.80
N TYR A 63 6.57 0.64 -0.73
CA TYR A 63 7.12 1.58 -1.71
C TYR A 63 8.40 2.28 -1.21
N GLY A 64 8.77 2.15 0.06
CA GLY A 64 9.92 2.85 0.64
C GLY A 64 9.65 4.35 0.75
N LYS A 65 10.50 5.17 0.12
CA LYS A 65 10.32 6.64 0.05
C LYS A 65 9.51 7.09 -1.17
N GLU A 66 9.25 6.18 -2.11
CA GLU A 66 8.62 6.46 -3.40
C GLU A 66 7.10 6.38 -3.34
N PHE A 67 6.52 7.16 -2.43
CA PHE A 67 5.08 7.34 -2.39
C PHE A 67 4.72 8.75 -1.94
N THR A 68 3.56 9.22 -2.40
CA THR A 68 2.94 10.43 -1.90
C THR A 68 1.57 10.08 -1.33
N ARG A 69 1.30 10.56 -0.13
CA ARG A 69 -0.02 10.41 0.49
C ARG A 69 -0.93 11.55 0.09
N ILE A 70 -2.18 11.21 -0.26
CA ILE A 70 -3.28 12.15 -0.41
C ILE A 70 -4.32 11.91 0.68
N ARG A 71 -5.04 12.98 1.06
CA ARG A 71 -6.17 12.91 2.01
C ARG A 71 -7.51 13.01 1.33
N GLN A 72 -7.52 13.60 0.14
CA GLN A 72 -8.71 13.90 -0.66
C GLN A 72 -8.41 13.60 -2.12
N ILE A 73 -9.43 13.17 -2.86
CA ILE A 73 -9.28 12.68 -4.23
C ILE A 73 -8.89 13.78 -5.23
N ASP A 74 -9.29 15.03 -4.96
CA ASP A 74 -8.92 16.22 -5.73
C ASP A 74 -7.40 16.47 -5.75
N GLN A 75 -6.66 15.90 -4.79
CA GLN A 75 -5.20 15.98 -4.71
C GLN A 75 -4.49 14.97 -5.64
N LEU A 76 -5.21 13.96 -6.16
CA LEU A 76 -4.63 12.86 -6.92
C LEU A 76 -3.80 13.37 -8.11
N SER A 77 -4.39 14.19 -8.98
CA SER A 77 -3.74 14.68 -10.20
C SER A 77 -2.45 15.43 -9.89
N LYS A 78 -2.45 16.23 -8.82
CA LYS A 78 -1.28 16.98 -8.36
C LYS A 78 -0.20 16.06 -7.78
N ALA A 79 -0.58 15.06 -6.99
CA ALA A 79 0.33 14.09 -6.40
C ALA A 79 0.98 13.21 -7.48
N ALA A 80 0.17 12.65 -8.38
CA ALA A 80 0.63 11.85 -9.50
C ALA A 80 1.57 12.64 -10.42
N GLY A 81 1.20 13.88 -10.78
CA GLY A 81 2.05 14.75 -11.60
C GLY A 81 3.41 15.04 -10.95
N ARG A 82 3.45 15.26 -9.64
CA ARG A 82 4.71 15.44 -8.90
C ARG A 82 5.59 14.19 -8.93
N LEU A 83 5.01 13.01 -8.73
CA LEU A 83 5.74 11.74 -8.81
C LEU A 83 6.31 11.54 -10.22
N ILE A 84 5.51 11.70 -11.27
CA ILE A 84 5.98 11.57 -12.66
C ILE A 84 7.13 12.54 -12.96
N GLN A 85 7.01 13.81 -12.57
CA GLN A 85 8.09 14.77 -12.79
C GLN A 85 9.35 14.44 -11.99
N LYS A 86 9.21 13.85 -10.80
CA LYS A 86 10.35 13.37 -10.01
C LYS A 86 11.05 12.24 -10.76
N GLU A 87 10.30 11.21 -11.19
CA GLU A 87 10.86 10.06 -11.92
C GLU A 87 11.55 10.51 -13.22
N ILE A 88 10.95 11.43 -13.98
CA ILE A 88 11.57 12.01 -15.18
C ILE A 88 12.90 12.69 -14.84
N ARG A 89 12.96 13.50 -13.77
CA ARG A 89 14.20 14.16 -13.35
C ARG A 89 15.29 13.16 -12.97
N GLU A 90 14.93 12.10 -12.27
CA GLU A 90 15.87 11.06 -11.83
C GLU A 90 16.41 10.23 -13.00
N LEU A 91 15.66 10.08 -14.10
CA LEU A 91 16.17 9.43 -15.32
C LEU A 91 17.22 10.25 -16.08
N TYR A 92 17.23 11.57 -15.90
CA TYR A 92 18.14 12.49 -16.58
C TYR A 92 19.19 13.11 -15.65
N SER A 93 19.28 12.65 -14.40
CA SER A 93 20.30 13.07 -13.42
C SER A 93 21.47 12.10 -13.39
#